data_AF-A0A7C8B1H2-F1
#
_entry.id   AF-A0A7C8B1H2-F1
#
_cell.length_a   1.000
_cell.length_b   1.000
_cell.length_c   1.000
_cell.angle_alpha   90.00
_cell.angle_beta   90.00
_cell.angle_gamma   90.00
#
_symmetry.space_group_name_H-M   'P 1'
#
loop_
_entity.id
_entity.type
_entity.pdbx_description
1 polymer ?
#
loop_
_entity_poly.entity_id
_entity_poly.type
_entity_poly.pdbx_seq_one_letter_code
_entity_poly.pdbx_strand_id
1 'polypeptide(L)' 'MRTEEFGPEKVWWENRKEDEYAWKVAIEQLKASGYNLDIKNPHVGELESHDPDEMLMKYKKIMAEVAETREALKNQL' A
#
# COMPACT_ATOMS: atom_id res chain seq x y z
N MET A 1 0.52 -28.92 23.88
CA MET A 1 -0.05 -28.33 22.64
C MET A 1 1.12 -27.90 21.77
N ARG A 2 1.24 -28.43 20.55
CA ARG A 2 2.32 -28.09 19.62
C ARG A 2 2.02 -26.69 19.06
N THR A 3 2.89 -25.72 19.33
CA THR A 3 2.68 -24.31 18.92
C THR A 3 3.88 -23.71 18.19
N GLU A 4 4.85 -24.55 17.84
CA GLU A 4 6.10 -24.15 17.19
C GLU A 4 5.88 -23.64 15.77
N GLU A 5 4.86 -24.15 15.08
CA GLU A 5 4.47 -23.71 13.73
C GLU A 5 3.93 -22.28 13.71
N PHE A 6 3.45 -21.77 14.86
CA PHE A 6 2.93 -20.41 15.01
C PHE A 6 3.98 -19.41 15.53
N GLY A 7 5.27 -19.81 15.55
CA GLY A 7 6.37 -18.95 15.98
C GLY A 7 6.43 -17.63 15.20
N PRO A 8 6.43 -17.66 13.85
CA PRO A 8 6.41 -16.45 13.02
C PRO A 8 5.23 -15.52 13.31
N GLU A 9 4.03 -16.07 13.49
CA GLU A 9 2.79 -15.33 13.73
C GLU A 9 2.81 -14.64 15.10
N LYS A 10 3.38 -15.29 16.12
CA LYS A 10 3.58 -14.67 17.44
C LYS A 10 4.50 -13.45 17.35
N VAL A 11 5.63 -13.57 16.64
CA VAL A 11 6.57 -12.46 16.43
C VAL A 11 5.93 -11.32 15.64
N TRP A 12 5.12 -11.66 14.64
CA TRP A 12 4.35 -10.69 13.87
C TRP A 12 3.31 -9.96 14.72
N TRP A 13 2.64 -10.66 15.66
CA TRP A 13 1.60 -10.06 16.51
C TRP A 13 2.11 -8.98 17.45
N GLU A 14 3.36 -9.10 17.90
CA GLU A 14 4.04 -8.08 18.70
C GLU A 14 4.54 -6.90 17.84
N ASN A 15 4.84 -7.13 16.57
CA ASN A 15 5.37 -6.13 15.64
C ASN A 15 4.39 -5.78 14.51
N ARG A 16 3.09 -5.77 14.82
CA ARG A 16 2.05 -5.42 13.84
C ARG A 16 2.32 -4.05 13.22
N LYS A 17 2.42 -4.05 11.90
CA LYS A 17 2.45 -2.84 11.09
C LYS A 17 1.12 -2.71 10.37
N GLU A 18 0.63 -1.47 10.30
CA GLU A 18 -0.53 -1.17 9.48
C GLU A 18 -0.09 -1.12 8.01
N ASP A 19 -0.88 -1.73 7.14
CA ASP A 19 -0.68 -1.75 5.70
C ASP A 19 -2.04 -1.72 4.97
N GLU A 20 -2.00 -1.89 3.65
CA GLU A 20 -3.19 -1.86 2.81
C GLU A 20 -4.17 -3.03 3.06
N TYR A 21 -3.77 -4.07 3.79
CA TYR A 21 -4.57 -5.25 4.11
C TYR A 21 -4.90 -5.37 5.61
N ALA A 22 -4.11 -4.77 6.49
CA ALA A 22 -4.21 -4.90 7.93
C ALA A 22 -4.15 -3.53 8.63
N TRP A 23 -5.21 -3.18 9.36
CA TRP A 23 -5.30 -1.93 10.13
C TRP A 23 -5.85 -2.17 11.54
N LYS A 24 -5.57 -1.24 12.46
CA LYS A 24 -6.11 -1.32 13.82
C LYS A 24 -7.50 -0.68 13.88
N VAL A 25 -8.37 -1.30 14.67
CA VAL A 25 -9.69 -0.79 15.00
C VAL A 25 -9.79 -0.66 16.52
N ALA A 26 -10.33 0.47 17.01
CA ALA A 26 -10.56 0.67 18.44
C ALA A 26 -11.67 -0.26 18.95
N ILE A 27 -11.49 -0.83 20.15
CA ILE A 27 -12.47 -1.75 20.75
C ILE A 27 -13.83 -1.08 21.00
N GLU A 28 -13.85 0.22 21.26
CA GLU A 28 -15.10 0.97 21.48
C GLU A 28 -15.95 1.06 20.20
N GLN A 29 -15.31 1.14 19.03
CA GLN A 29 -16.00 1.08 17.74
C GLN A 29 -16.64 -0.29 17.52
N LEU A 30 -15.95 -1.37 17.89
CA LEU A 30 -16.49 -2.72 17.84
C LEU A 30 -17.67 -2.90 18.80
N LYS A 31 -17.58 -2.38 20.02
CA LYS A 31 -18.72 -2.43 20.97
C LYS A 31 -19.93 -1.68 20.43
N ALA A 32 -19.71 -0.49 19.87
CA ALA A 32 -20.78 0.32 19.28
C ALA A 32 -21.44 -0.35 18.06
N SER A 33 -20.71 -1.18 17.31
CA SER A 33 -21.23 -1.95 16.18
C SER A 33 -21.85 -3.31 16.58
N GLY A 34 -21.96 -3.61 17.87
CA GLY A 34 -22.45 -4.91 18.35
C GLY A 34 -21.47 -6.06 18.12
N TYR A 35 -20.16 -5.76 18.18
CA TYR A 35 -19.06 -6.67 17.88
C TYR A 35 -19.03 -7.16 16.42
N ASN A 36 -19.59 -6.38 15.50
CA ASN A 36 -19.49 -6.68 14.07
C ASN A 36 -18.06 -6.44 13.56
N LEU A 37 -17.45 -7.49 13.01
CA LEU A 37 -16.10 -7.47 12.44
C LEU A 37 -16.07 -7.14 10.94
N ASP A 38 -17.23 -7.07 10.27
CA ASP A 38 -17.32 -6.59 8.89
C ASP A 38 -17.12 -5.07 8.83
N ILE A 39 -15.88 -4.65 9.05
CA ILE A 39 -15.44 -3.26 8.98
C ILE A 39 -14.79 -3.05 7.62
N LYS A 40 -15.28 -2.06 6.88
CA LYS A 40 -14.68 -1.68 5.61
C LYS A 40 -13.24 -1.22 5.81
N ASN A 41 -12.36 -1.70 4.95
CA ASN A 41 -10.97 -1.30 4.92
C ASN A 41 -10.87 0.21 4.63
N PRO A 42 -10.28 1.02 5.52
CA PRO A 42 -10.09 2.45 5.29
C PRO A 42 -9.03 2.74 4.22
N HIS A 43 -8.18 1.76 3.87
CA HIS A 43 -7.32 1.87 2.70
C HIS A 43 -8.18 1.84 1.44
N VAL A 44 -8.45 3.04 0.93
CA VAL A 44 -8.87 3.24 -0.45
C VAL A 44 -7.61 3.06 -1.28
N GLY A 45 -7.57 2.05 -2.15
CA GLY A 45 -6.44 1.82 -3.07
C GLY A 45 -6.15 3.07 -3.90
N GLU A 46 -4.99 3.11 -4.58
CA GLU A 46 -4.66 4.25 -5.43
C GLU A 46 -5.83 4.57 -6.36
N LEU A 47 -6.38 5.77 -6.19
CA LEU A 47 -7.35 6.31 -7.13
C LEU A 47 -6.53 6.57 -8.41
N GLU A 48 -6.59 5.66 -9.38
CA GLU A 48 -6.08 5.95 -10.71
C GLU A 48 -6.90 7.13 -11.24
N SER A 49 -6.28 8.31 -11.23
CA SER A 49 -6.87 9.49 -11.85
C SER A 49 -6.93 9.24 -13.36
N HIS A 50 -8.16 9.12 -13.86
CA HIS A 50 -8.45 9.04 -15.29
C HIS A 50 -8.57 10.42 -15.94
N ASP A 51 -8.11 11.48 -15.27
CA ASP A 51 -8.07 12.82 -15.85
C ASP A 51 -7.06 12.86 -17.03
N PRO A 52 -7.50 13.18 -18.25
CA PRO A 52 -6.63 13.16 -19.43
C PRO A 52 -5.44 14.11 -19.33
N ASP A 53 -5.60 15.27 -18.68
CA ASP A 53 -4.54 16.27 -18.56
C ASP A 53 -3.48 15.78 -17.57
N GLU A 54 -3.90 15.17 -16.45
CA GLU A 54 -2.97 14.53 -15.51
C GLU A 54 -2.20 13.37 -16.16
N MET A 55 -2.88 12.54 -16.96
CA MET A 55 -2.22 11.45 -17.70
C MET A 55 -1.20 12.00 -18.71
N LEU A 56 -1.54 13.08 -19.44
CA LEU A 56 -0.63 13.70 -20.40
C LEU A 56 0.60 14.32 -19.72
N MET A 57 0.43 14.94 -18.54
CA MET A 57 1.54 15.45 -17.74
C MET A 57 2.47 14.33 -17.28
N LYS A 58 1.92 13.23 -16.74
CA LYS A 58 2.70 12.04 -16.34
C LYS A 58 3.46 11.46 -17.52
N TYR A 59 2.81 11.32 -18.68
CA TYR A 59 3.45 10.85 -19.91
C TYR A 59 4.65 11.72 -20.32
N LYS A 60 4.47 13.05 -20.35
CA LYS A 60 5.56 13.98 -20.69
C LYS A 60 6.74 13.87 -19.73
N LYS A 61 6.47 13.71 -18.43
CA LYS A 61 7.51 13.51 -17.41
C LYS A 61 8.31 12.23 -17.67
N ILE A 62 7.63 11.10 -17.86
CA ILE A 62 8.27 9.81 -18.14
C ILE A 62 9.09 9.89 -19.43
N MET A 63 8.59 10.55 -20.47
CA MET A 63 9.34 10.72 -21.72
C MET A 63 10.62 11.54 -21.53
N ALA A 64 10.63 12.54 -20.65
CA ALA A 64 11.82 13.29 -20.30
C ALA A 64 12.84 12.43 -19.55
N GLU A 65 12.40 11.67 -18.54
CA GLU A 65 13.25 10.75 -17.76
C GLU A 65 13.88 9.66 -18.66
N VAL A 66 13.10 9.11 -19.59
CA VAL A 66 13.60 8.15 -20.59
C VAL A 66 14.65 8.79 -21.50
N ALA A 67 14.43 10.03 -21.95
CA ALA A 67 15.38 10.74 -22.79
C ALA A 67 16.71 10.98 -22.04
N GLU A 68 16.63 11.44 -20.77
CA GLU A 68 17.79 11.65 -19.92
C GLU A 68 18.56 10.35 -19.68
N THR A 69 17.85 9.27 -19.33
CA THR A 69 18.45 7.94 -19.12
C THR A 69 19.16 7.45 -20.39
N ARG A 70 18.57 7.69 -21.57
CA ARG A 70 19.16 7.31 -22.85
C ARG A 70 20.43 8.11 -23.15
N GLU A 71 20.43 9.41 -22.88
CA GLU A 71 21.63 10.24 -23.08
C GLU A 71 22.74 9.87 -22.09
N ALA A 72 22.39 9.57 -20.83
CA ALA A 72 23.34 9.05 -19.85
C ALA A 72 24.00 7.74 -20.33
N LEU A 73 23.21 6.83 -20.90
CA LEU A 73 23.72 5.56 -21.43
C LEU A 73 24.63 5.76 -22.66
N LYS A 74 24.30 6.70 -23.54
CA LYS A 74 25.17 7.05 -24.69
C LYS A 74 26.51 7.64 -24.26
N ASN A 75 26.53 8.44 -23.20
CA ASN A 75 27.77 9.05 -22.68
C ASN A 75 28.70 8.04 -21.98
N GLN A 76 28.21 6.81 -21.71
CA GLN A 76 28.99 5.72 -21.13
C GLN A 76 29.57 4.76 -22.19
N LEU A 77 29.31 4.98 -23.48
CA LEU A 77 29.82 4.21 -24.63
C LEU A 77 30.80 5.05 -25.46
#